data_AF-A0A232LVQ8-F1
#
_entry.id   AF-A0A232LVQ8-F1
#
_cell.length_a   1.000
_cell.length_b   1.000
_cell.length_c   1.000
_cell.angle_alpha   90.00
_cell.angle_beta   90.00
_cell.angle_gamma   90.00
#
_symmetry.space_group_name_H-M   'P 1'
#
loop_
_entity.id
_entity.type
_entity.pdbx_description
1 polymer ?
#
loop_
_entity_poly.entity_id
_entity_poly.type
_entity_poly.pdbx_seq_one_letter_code
_entity_poly.pdbx_strand_id
1 'polypeptide(L)'
;MNPPGRSFTSRLSSLSSHYYLPGCLYWMELRSSNIGARVIKARGRYSNSSVRFFSLIHKLKHEHKPIVQRFDVDRCHHHYHKGLSTAAEDLALKSSSIIQKLHNEPTDTAIIQDNNPVEKEETENTPNRIHLTSDFLVPFKTASATEICLAPFHYTASLASKNTLVKYIDALQVWFQLPSSSVETIKRVTFMLLNLFLMLDDVEDGSTLRRGQPAAHVLYGSAQTVNGCIYGLIKAFSQLEQLNGAKCRSVFIDEIENIVSGQGLELYWRFHEICPSLNEYIVMVDNKTGAFFRFATRLFESEASAPPNPKLLQLTSFLGRYYQIRDDYCNLISDEYTAKKGFCDDLSEGKFSLPLIHLLQHSASSGRVRGLLFRHKGELSPEMKSWVLSQMKAAGSLDYVSDVLEHLHENITRALEDVVTELGRNEQLEGLIGAWMEHERRSGGKS
;
A
#
# COMPACT_ATOMS: atom_id res chain seq x y z
N MET A 1 -59.40 9.78 -34.71
CA MET A 1 -57.99 9.45 -34.98
C MET A 1 -57.25 9.42 -33.65
N ASN A 2 -56.59 8.31 -33.32
CA ASN A 2 -55.89 8.11 -32.05
C ASN A 2 -54.72 9.11 -31.83
N PRO A 3 -54.53 9.67 -30.62
CA PRO A 3 -53.28 10.28 -30.14
C PRO A 3 -52.46 9.19 -29.36
N PRO A 4 -51.34 9.45 -28.62
CA PRO A 4 -50.61 10.70 -28.28
C PRO A 4 -49.06 10.56 -28.34
N GLY A 5 -48.32 11.60 -27.90
CA GLY A 5 -46.87 11.52 -27.64
C GLY A 5 -46.34 12.69 -26.80
N ARG A 6 -46.76 12.79 -25.53
CA ARG A 6 -46.11 13.64 -24.51
C ARG A 6 -44.81 12.95 -24.05
N SER A 7 -43.72 13.69 -23.89
CA SER A 7 -42.60 13.25 -23.04
C SER A 7 -42.59 14.09 -21.76
N PHE A 8 -42.78 13.41 -20.64
CA PHE A 8 -42.66 13.92 -19.28
C PHE A 8 -41.55 13.11 -18.60
N THR A 9 -40.59 13.82 -17.99
CA THR A 9 -39.81 13.50 -16.79
C THR A 9 -39.45 12.05 -16.44
N SER A 10 -38.19 11.81 -16.06
CA SER A 10 -37.77 11.40 -14.70
C SER A 10 -36.58 10.42 -14.66
N ARG A 11 -35.82 10.55 -13.56
CA ARG A 11 -34.71 9.70 -13.09
C ARG A 11 -34.99 8.20 -13.28
N LEU A 12 -33.98 7.46 -13.74
CA LEU A 12 -33.85 6.04 -13.40
C LEU A 12 -32.40 5.73 -13.03
N SER A 13 -32.22 5.58 -11.73
CA SER A 13 -31.15 4.86 -11.03
C SER A 13 -30.74 3.57 -11.75
N SER A 14 -29.43 3.32 -11.84
CA SER A 14 -28.91 2.00 -12.18
C SER A 14 -29.33 0.99 -11.10
N LEU A 15 -30.23 0.07 -11.46
CA LEU A 15 -30.52 -1.13 -10.69
C LEU A 15 -29.36 -2.12 -10.86
N SER A 16 -28.44 -2.16 -9.92
CA SER A 16 -27.53 -3.29 -9.74
C SER A 16 -28.22 -4.33 -8.84
N SER A 17 -28.97 -5.26 -9.42
CA SER A 17 -29.52 -6.39 -8.67
C SER A 17 -28.38 -7.36 -8.33
N HIS A 18 -27.94 -7.37 -7.07
CA HIS A 18 -26.97 -8.35 -6.56
C HIS A 18 -27.73 -9.59 -6.08
N TYR A 19 -27.64 -10.70 -6.83
CA TYR A 19 -28.03 -12.01 -6.32
C TYR A 19 -26.82 -12.65 -5.64
N TYR A 20 -26.81 -12.70 -4.31
CA TYR A 20 -25.82 -13.45 -3.54
C TYR A 20 -26.27 -14.91 -3.38
N LEU A 21 -25.49 -15.84 -3.94
CA LEU A 21 -25.49 -17.26 -3.56
C LEU A 21 -24.16 -17.54 -2.85
N PRO A 22 -24.14 -18.12 -1.64
CA PRO A 22 -22.89 -18.35 -0.92
C PRO A 22 -22.03 -19.37 -1.67
N GLY A 23 -20.77 -19.01 -1.97
CA GLY A 23 -19.74 -19.97 -2.41
C GLY A 23 -19.34 -19.96 -3.88
N CYS A 24 -19.84 -19.04 -4.72
CA CYS A 24 -19.46 -18.96 -6.13
C CYS A 24 -19.11 -17.52 -6.56
N LEU A 25 -17.82 -17.23 -6.79
CA LEU A 25 -17.38 -16.00 -7.46
C LEU A 25 -17.60 -16.15 -8.98
N TYR A 26 -18.70 -15.58 -9.49
CA TYR A 26 -18.90 -15.37 -10.92
C TYR A 26 -18.94 -13.86 -11.21
N TRP A 27 -18.26 -13.44 -12.28
CA TRP A 27 -18.27 -12.06 -12.76
C TRP A 27 -18.95 -12.02 -14.14
N MET A 28 -20.01 -11.22 -14.29
CA MET A 28 -20.66 -10.93 -15.57
C MET A 28 -20.60 -9.44 -15.84
N GLU A 29 -20.01 -9.06 -16.97
CA GLU A 29 -20.00 -7.68 -17.46
C GLU A 29 -21.09 -7.53 -18.54
N LEU A 30 -22.07 -6.67 -18.29
CA LEU A 30 -23.09 -6.27 -19.26
C LEU A 30 -22.86 -4.81 -19.64
N ARG A 31 -22.60 -4.53 -20.93
CA ARG A 31 -22.65 -3.15 -21.46
C ARG A 31 -24.00 -2.91 -22.12
N SER A 32 -24.67 -1.83 -21.73
CA SER A 32 -25.85 -1.36 -22.46
C SER A 32 -25.43 -0.56 -23.69
N SER A 33 -26.12 -0.78 -24.80
CA SER A 33 -26.17 0.15 -25.92
C SER A 33 -27.62 0.20 -26.41
N ASN A 34 -28.00 1.25 -27.15
CA ASN A 34 -29.38 1.56 -27.52
C ASN A 34 -30.12 0.49 -28.37
N ILE A 35 -29.54 -0.70 -28.60
CA ILE A 35 -30.14 -1.81 -29.37
C ILE A 35 -29.98 -3.18 -28.64
N GLY A 36 -29.79 -3.19 -27.32
CA GLY A 36 -29.88 -4.41 -26.49
C GLY A 36 -28.57 -4.84 -25.83
N ALA A 37 -28.68 -5.69 -24.82
CA ALA A 37 -27.56 -6.16 -23.99
C ALA A 37 -26.82 -7.34 -24.65
N ARG A 38 -25.49 -7.27 -24.70
CA ARG A 38 -24.61 -8.39 -25.09
C ARG A 38 -23.76 -8.81 -23.91
N VAL A 39 -23.61 -10.13 -23.71
CA VAL A 39 -22.63 -10.72 -22.80
C VAL A 39 -21.28 -10.76 -23.52
N ILE A 40 -20.25 -10.14 -22.95
CA ILE A 40 -18.93 -10.01 -23.61
C ILE A 40 -17.86 -10.90 -22.94
N LYS A 41 -18.03 -11.31 -21.68
CA LYS A 41 -17.06 -12.19 -21.00
C LYS A 41 -17.68 -12.93 -19.81
N ALA A 42 -17.35 -14.21 -19.63
CA ALA A 42 -17.63 -14.99 -18.42
C ALA A 42 -16.39 -15.83 -18.06
N ARG A 43 -16.00 -15.86 -16.78
CA ARG A 43 -14.94 -16.74 -16.24
C ARG A 43 -15.44 -17.35 -14.93
N GLY A 44 -15.16 -18.64 -14.70
CA GLY A 44 -15.49 -19.35 -13.45
C GLY A 44 -14.54 -20.52 -13.19
N ARG A 45 -14.32 -20.84 -11.90
CA ARG A 45 -13.60 -22.05 -11.42
C ARG A 45 -14.59 -23.21 -11.27
N TYR A 46 -14.16 -24.43 -11.61
CA TYR A 46 -14.99 -25.64 -11.52
C TYR A 46 -14.95 -26.28 -10.12
N SER A 47 -16.13 -26.58 -9.58
CA SER A 47 -16.39 -27.75 -8.73
C SER A 47 -17.73 -28.36 -9.17
N ASN A 48 -18.01 -29.62 -8.82
CA ASN A 48 -19.06 -30.52 -9.35
C ASN A 48 -20.54 -30.05 -9.29
N SER A 49 -20.81 -28.75 -9.14
CA SER A 49 -22.15 -28.14 -9.21
C SER A 49 -22.57 -27.71 -10.63
N SER A 50 -21.77 -28.02 -11.66
CA SER A 50 -21.97 -27.60 -13.06
C SER A 50 -23.29 -28.08 -13.68
N VAL A 51 -23.91 -29.15 -13.18
CA VAL A 51 -25.20 -29.67 -13.70
C VAL A 51 -26.38 -28.72 -13.38
N ARG A 52 -26.32 -27.97 -12.28
CA ARG A 52 -27.41 -27.04 -11.88
C ARG A 52 -27.37 -25.71 -12.64
N PHE A 53 -26.20 -25.27 -13.09
CA PHE A 53 -26.03 -24.04 -13.86
C PHE A 53 -26.62 -24.16 -15.28
N PHE A 54 -26.40 -25.30 -15.95
CA PHE A 54 -26.99 -25.58 -17.27
C PHE A 54 -28.51 -25.75 -17.22
N SER A 55 -29.05 -26.30 -16.13
CA SER A 55 -30.51 -26.40 -15.90
C SER A 55 -31.18 -25.02 -15.75
N LEU A 56 -30.51 -24.05 -15.11
CA LEU A 56 -31.01 -22.69 -14.93
C LEU A 56 -31.01 -21.89 -16.24
N ILE A 57 -29.95 -22.02 -17.06
CA ILE A 57 -29.90 -21.40 -18.40
C ILE A 57 -30.95 -22.02 -19.34
N HIS A 58 -31.21 -23.32 -19.23
CA HIS A 58 -32.26 -23.97 -20.01
C HIS A 58 -33.68 -23.51 -19.58
N LYS A 59 -33.89 -23.19 -18.30
CA LYS A 59 -35.14 -22.60 -17.78
C LYS A 59 -35.36 -21.17 -18.27
N LEU A 60 -34.33 -20.32 -18.21
CA LEU A 60 -34.38 -18.93 -18.67
C LEU A 60 -34.65 -18.81 -20.19
N LYS A 61 -34.23 -19.81 -20.98
CA LYS A 61 -34.51 -19.89 -22.41
C LYS A 61 -35.99 -20.14 -22.74
N HIS A 62 -36.76 -20.72 -21.81
CA HIS A 62 -38.17 -21.04 -22.00
C HIS A 62 -39.13 -19.93 -21.53
N GLU A 63 -38.73 -19.09 -20.57
CA GLU A 63 -39.60 -18.06 -19.98
C GLU A 63 -39.51 -16.67 -20.65
N HIS A 64 -38.45 -16.39 -21.44
CA HIS A 64 -38.28 -15.10 -22.12
C HIS A 64 -37.96 -15.24 -23.63
N LYS A 65 -39.00 -15.40 -24.46
CA LYS A 65 -38.94 -15.17 -25.91
C LYS A 65 -39.11 -13.65 -26.13
N PRO A 66 -38.08 -12.82 -26.39
CA PRO A 66 -37.12 -13.01 -27.48
C PRO A 66 -35.75 -12.31 -27.26
N ILE A 67 -34.77 -12.87 -26.56
CA ILE A 67 -33.39 -12.29 -26.52
C ILE A 67 -32.33 -13.39 -26.47
N VAL A 68 -32.28 -14.27 -27.48
CA VAL A 68 -31.10 -15.12 -27.73
C VAL A 68 -31.03 -15.42 -29.23
N GLN A 69 -30.27 -14.64 -30.00
CA GLN A 69 -29.85 -15.06 -31.34
C GLN A 69 -28.45 -15.71 -31.26
N ARG A 70 -28.43 -17.01 -31.56
CA ARG A 70 -27.29 -17.91 -31.84
C ARG A 70 -26.12 -17.90 -30.84
N PHE A 71 -26.13 -18.90 -29.96
CA PHE A 71 -24.92 -19.48 -29.35
C PHE A 71 -24.46 -20.62 -30.25
N ASP A 72 -23.23 -20.57 -30.76
CA ASP A 72 -22.59 -21.66 -31.52
C ASP A 72 -21.49 -22.26 -30.62
N VAL A 73 -21.73 -23.49 -30.13
CA VAL A 73 -20.93 -24.11 -29.05
C VAL A 73 -19.63 -24.74 -29.59
N ASP A 74 -19.56 -25.04 -30.89
CA ASP A 74 -18.47 -25.84 -31.44
C ASP A 74 -17.21 -25.03 -31.79
N ARG A 75 -17.28 -23.68 -31.83
CA ARG A 75 -16.11 -22.82 -32.14
C ARG A 75 -15.18 -22.52 -30.97
N CYS A 76 -15.59 -22.77 -29.71
CA CYS A 76 -14.75 -22.47 -28.54
C CYS A 76 -13.69 -23.56 -28.25
N HIS A 77 -13.84 -24.76 -28.81
CA HIS A 77 -12.92 -25.87 -28.51
C HIS A 77 -11.53 -25.74 -29.15
N HIS A 78 -11.35 -24.88 -30.17
CA HIS A 78 -10.13 -24.91 -31.00
C HIS A 78 -9.08 -23.82 -30.68
N HIS A 79 -9.27 -22.98 -29.65
CA HIS A 79 -8.35 -21.86 -29.36
C HIS A 79 -7.80 -21.77 -27.92
N TYR A 80 -8.06 -22.76 -27.06
CA TYR A 80 -7.64 -22.71 -25.65
C TYR A 80 -6.55 -23.72 -25.22
N HIS A 81 -5.78 -24.27 -26.18
CA HIS A 81 -4.68 -25.20 -25.86
C HIS A 81 -3.27 -24.57 -25.86
N LYS A 82 -3.12 -23.25 -25.87
CA LYS A 82 -1.80 -22.61 -25.74
C LYS A 82 -1.73 -21.66 -24.55
N GLY A 83 -1.12 -22.18 -23.48
CA GLY A 83 -0.29 -21.43 -22.54
C GLY A 83 -1.02 -20.54 -21.56
N LEU A 84 -1.22 -21.05 -20.35
CA LEU A 84 -1.15 -20.34 -19.06
C LEU A 84 -1.30 -21.41 -17.96
N SER A 85 -0.19 -22.11 -17.66
CA SER A 85 -0.07 -23.02 -16.51
C SER A 85 0.35 -22.18 -15.30
N THR A 86 -0.33 -22.36 -14.17
CA THR A 86 0.08 -21.76 -12.89
C THR A 86 1.22 -22.59 -12.29
N ALA A 87 2.08 -21.97 -11.47
CA ALA A 87 3.25 -22.65 -10.87
C ALA A 87 2.89 -23.94 -10.09
N ALA A 88 1.66 -24.05 -9.59
CA ALA A 88 1.13 -25.26 -8.96
C ALA A 88 0.84 -26.40 -9.96
N GLU A 89 0.38 -26.07 -11.17
CA GLU A 89 0.12 -27.04 -12.24
C GLU A 89 1.43 -27.56 -12.85
N ASP A 90 2.45 -26.69 -13.00
CA ASP A 90 3.79 -27.09 -13.46
C ASP A 90 4.51 -28.01 -12.48
N LEU A 91 4.33 -27.80 -11.17
CA LEU A 91 4.87 -28.68 -10.13
C LEU A 91 4.20 -30.05 -10.15
N ALA A 92 2.86 -30.10 -10.30
CA ALA A 92 2.11 -31.34 -10.39
C ALA A 92 2.48 -32.18 -11.64
N LEU A 93 2.70 -31.51 -12.78
CA LEU A 93 3.11 -32.15 -14.03
C LEU A 93 4.54 -32.71 -13.97
N LYS A 94 5.47 -32.01 -13.31
CA LYS A 94 6.85 -32.50 -13.10
C LYS A 94 6.88 -33.76 -12.25
N SER A 95 6.12 -33.82 -11.16
CA SER A 95 6.00 -35.03 -10.33
C SER A 95 5.42 -36.23 -11.08
N SER A 96 4.46 -36.02 -11.99
CA SER A 96 3.89 -37.10 -12.80
C SER A 96 4.90 -37.70 -13.80
N SER A 97 5.77 -36.86 -14.38
CA SER A 97 6.83 -37.33 -15.30
C SER A 97 7.96 -38.12 -14.62
N ILE A 98 8.23 -37.84 -13.34
CA ILE A 98 9.24 -38.55 -12.54
C ILE A 98 8.72 -39.93 -12.14
N ILE A 99 7.43 -40.04 -11.79
CA ILE A 99 6.79 -41.32 -11.44
C ILE A 99 6.73 -42.27 -12.66
N GLN A 100 6.58 -41.75 -13.88
CA GLN A 100 6.58 -42.57 -15.10
C GLN A 100 7.97 -43.10 -15.50
N LYS A 101 9.06 -42.38 -15.17
CA LYS A 101 10.43 -42.83 -15.52
C LYS A 101 10.96 -43.92 -14.59
N LEU A 102 10.47 -44.01 -13.37
CA LEU A 102 10.89 -45.05 -12.40
C LEU A 102 10.31 -46.44 -12.68
N HIS A 103 9.34 -46.56 -13.61
CA HIS A 103 8.68 -47.83 -13.92
C HIS A 103 9.29 -48.63 -15.09
N ASN A 104 10.35 -48.12 -15.75
CA ASN A 104 10.79 -48.66 -17.06
C ASN A 104 12.29 -48.99 -17.20
N GLU A 105 13.05 -49.24 -16.12
CA GLU A 105 14.41 -49.80 -16.27
C GLU A 105 14.52 -51.23 -15.71
N PRO A 106 15.15 -52.16 -16.44
CA PRO A 106 15.40 -53.52 -15.97
C PRO A 106 16.55 -53.51 -14.95
N THR A 107 16.30 -54.06 -13.76
CA THR A 107 17.31 -54.25 -12.72
C THR A 107 18.24 -55.42 -13.06
N ASP A 108 19.50 -55.12 -13.38
CA ASP A 108 20.61 -56.07 -13.28
C ASP A 108 21.03 -56.18 -11.80
N THR A 109 20.61 -57.27 -11.15
CA THR A 109 21.04 -57.65 -9.81
C THR A 109 22.40 -58.34 -9.83
N ALA A 110 23.42 -57.68 -9.29
CA ALA A 110 24.55 -58.36 -8.67
C ALA A 110 24.34 -58.32 -7.14
N ILE A 111 23.92 -59.44 -6.57
CA ILE A 111 23.75 -59.63 -5.13
C ILE A 111 25.00 -60.33 -4.58
N ILE A 112 25.70 -59.65 -3.67
CA ILE A 112 26.44 -60.29 -2.59
C ILE A 112 25.51 -60.26 -1.38
N GLN A 113 25.17 -61.43 -0.84
CA GLN A 113 24.82 -61.71 0.57
C GLN A 113 24.57 -63.23 0.66
N ASP A 114 25.43 -63.99 1.30
CA ASP A 114 25.55 -64.18 2.76
C ASP A 114 24.26 -64.75 3.37
N ASN A 115 24.40 -65.99 3.87
CA ASN A 115 23.31 -66.87 4.25
C ASN A 115 22.82 -66.57 5.67
N ASN A 116 21.52 -66.36 5.85
CA ASN A 116 20.77 -66.95 6.96
C ASN A 116 19.25 -66.89 6.73
N PRO A 117 18.48 -67.91 7.18
CA PRO A 117 17.07 -68.06 6.83
C PRO A 117 16.17 -67.32 7.83
N VAL A 118 15.24 -66.51 7.32
CA VAL A 118 14.11 -65.99 8.10
C VAL A 118 12.82 -66.32 7.37
N GLU A 119 11.86 -66.81 8.15
CA GLU A 119 10.57 -67.38 7.77
C GLU A 119 9.70 -66.42 6.95
N LYS A 120 8.92 -67.00 6.04
CA LYS A 120 8.02 -66.29 5.13
C LYS A 120 6.78 -65.80 5.88
N GLU A 121 6.68 -64.50 6.12
CA GLU A 121 5.39 -63.82 6.25
C GLU A 121 5.00 -63.22 4.88
N GLU A 122 3.86 -63.68 4.36
CA GLU A 122 3.25 -63.15 3.14
C GLU A 122 2.76 -61.71 3.39
N THR A 123 3.58 -60.72 3.06
CA THR A 123 3.13 -59.33 3.03
C THR A 123 2.43 -59.05 1.71
N GLU A 124 1.09 -58.97 1.76
CA GLU A 124 0.26 -58.36 0.72
C GLU A 124 0.79 -56.97 0.38
N ASN A 125 1.26 -56.83 -0.86
CA ASN A 125 1.76 -55.58 -1.42
C ASN A 125 0.58 -54.62 -1.65
N THR A 126 0.12 -53.96 -0.59
CA THR A 126 -0.84 -52.86 -0.67
C THR A 126 -0.10 -51.57 -1.02
N PRO A 127 -0.56 -50.79 -2.01
CA PRO A 127 0.10 -49.53 -2.36
C PRO A 127 0.00 -48.59 -1.16
N ASN A 128 1.15 -48.02 -0.73
CA ASN A 128 1.31 -47.07 0.37
C ASN A 128 0.07 -46.17 0.55
N ARG A 129 -0.88 -46.59 1.39
CA ARG A 129 -2.02 -45.78 1.78
C ARG A 129 -1.47 -44.77 2.75
N ILE A 130 -1.43 -43.49 2.34
CA ILE A 130 -1.12 -42.38 3.25
C ILE A 130 -2.11 -42.50 4.42
N HIS A 131 -1.63 -42.94 5.58
CA HIS A 131 -2.37 -42.82 6.82
C HIS A 131 -2.42 -41.33 7.14
N LEU A 132 -3.45 -40.64 6.64
CA LEU A 132 -3.78 -39.30 7.08
C LEU A 132 -3.98 -39.37 8.59
N THR A 133 -2.99 -38.92 9.35
CA THR A 133 -3.13 -38.79 10.80
C THR A 133 -4.31 -37.87 11.07
N SER A 134 -5.01 -38.09 12.19
CA SER A 134 -6.13 -37.26 12.64
C SER A 134 -5.81 -35.76 12.66
N ASP A 135 -4.52 -35.40 12.72
CA ASP A 135 -3.99 -34.04 12.69
C ASP A 135 -4.39 -33.26 11.43
N PHE A 136 -4.56 -33.91 10.29
CA PHE A 136 -5.01 -33.24 9.05
C PHE A 136 -6.53 -32.99 9.01
N LEU A 137 -7.28 -33.65 9.88
CA LEU A 137 -8.75 -33.57 9.97
C LEU A 137 -9.21 -32.80 11.22
N VAL A 138 -8.28 -32.17 11.96
CA VAL A 138 -8.63 -31.37 13.13
C VAL A 138 -9.51 -30.17 12.73
N PRO A 139 -10.47 -29.78 13.58
CA PRO A 139 -11.27 -28.58 13.34
C PRO A 139 -10.40 -27.34 13.19
N PHE A 140 -10.90 -26.37 12.43
CA PHE A 140 -10.27 -25.06 12.29
C PHE A 140 -9.97 -24.45 13.66
N LYS A 141 -8.74 -23.93 13.81
CA LYS A 141 -8.32 -23.16 14.97
C LYS A 141 -7.79 -21.80 14.51
N THR A 142 -8.17 -20.75 15.23
CA THR A 142 -7.60 -19.43 15.00
C THR A 142 -6.15 -19.41 15.50
N ALA A 143 -5.23 -18.87 14.71
CA ALA A 143 -3.85 -18.73 15.11
C ALA A 143 -3.68 -17.66 16.20
N SER A 144 -2.95 -17.98 17.27
CA SER A 144 -2.54 -17.01 18.29
C SER A 144 -1.14 -16.47 17.97
N ALA A 145 -1.04 -15.63 16.95
CA ALA A 145 0.23 -15.10 16.44
C ALA A 145 0.38 -13.58 16.61
N THR A 146 -0.49 -12.92 17.40
CA THR A 146 -0.50 -11.45 17.56
C THR A 146 0.86 -10.88 17.93
N GLU A 147 1.50 -11.42 18.98
CA GLU A 147 2.80 -10.94 19.46
C GLU A 147 3.91 -11.16 18.41
N ILE A 148 3.86 -12.28 17.69
CA ILE A 148 4.82 -12.59 16.62
C ILE A 148 4.66 -11.59 15.47
N CYS A 149 3.43 -11.34 15.03
CA CYS A 149 3.14 -10.42 13.94
C CYS A 149 3.47 -8.96 14.31
N LEU A 150 3.25 -8.55 15.56
CA LEU A 150 3.47 -7.17 16.01
C LEU A 150 4.87 -6.92 16.59
N ALA A 151 5.73 -7.94 16.75
CA ALA A 151 7.08 -7.74 17.27
C ALA A 151 7.90 -6.68 16.50
N PRO A 152 7.92 -6.65 15.14
CA PRO A 152 8.61 -5.60 14.39
C PRO A 152 8.03 -4.19 14.64
N PHE A 153 6.71 -4.10 14.84
CA PHE A 153 6.03 -2.85 15.18
C PHE A 153 6.41 -2.39 16.59
N HIS A 154 6.37 -3.27 17.59
CA HIS A 154 6.73 -2.93 18.97
C HIS A 154 8.17 -2.44 19.07
N TYR A 155 9.09 -3.05 18.33
CA TYR A 155 10.46 -2.57 18.20
C TYR A 155 10.49 -1.14 17.64
N THR A 156 9.91 -0.90 16.46
CA THR A 156 9.95 0.42 15.80
C THR A 156 9.29 1.51 16.65
N ALA A 157 8.17 1.18 17.30
CA ALA A 157 7.43 2.07 18.17
C ALA A 157 8.20 2.45 19.45
N SER A 158 9.14 1.61 19.90
CA SER A 158 9.97 1.87 21.08
C SER A 158 11.09 2.90 20.83
N LEU A 159 11.43 3.15 19.56
CA LEU A 159 12.50 4.07 19.19
C LEU A 159 12.09 5.53 19.42
N ALA A 160 12.97 6.36 19.98
CA ALA A 160 12.67 7.75 20.30
C ALA A 160 12.27 8.59 19.07
N SER A 161 11.07 9.21 19.11
CA SER A 161 10.50 9.99 18.01
C SER A 161 10.11 11.41 18.43
N LYS A 162 10.00 12.33 17.46
CA LYS A 162 9.54 13.72 17.70
C LYS A 162 8.05 13.80 18.08
N ASN A 163 7.29 12.72 17.82
CA ASN A 163 5.84 12.59 18.07
C ASN A 163 5.02 13.76 17.49
N THR A 164 5.46 14.30 16.35
CA THR A 164 4.90 15.50 15.71
C THR A 164 3.40 15.41 15.46
N LEU A 165 2.95 14.30 14.88
CA LEU A 165 1.54 14.09 14.54
C LEU A 165 0.66 13.90 15.78
N VAL A 166 1.20 13.34 16.87
CA VAL A 166 0.49 13.22 18.14
C VAL A 166 0.28 14.60 18.77
N LYS A 167 1.29 15.47 18.73
CA LYS A 167 1.15 16.87 19.16
C LYS A 167 0.15 17.64 18.30
N TYR A 168 0.09 17.34 17.00
CA TYR A 168 -0.93 17.89 16.12
C TYR A 168 -2.34 17.43 16.51
N ILE A 169 -2.51 16.14 16.83
CA ILE A 169 -3.77 15.60 17.36
C ILE A 169 -4.17 16.27 18.69
N ASP A 170 -3.22 16.50 19.58
CA ASP A 170 -3.45 17.25 20.83
C ASP A 170 -3.94 18.67 20.56
N ALA A 171 -3.34 19.34 19.57
CA ALA A 171 -3.76 20.67 19.18
C ALA A 171 -5.18 20.69 18.57
N LEU A 172 -5.57 19.67 17.78
CA LEU A 172 -6.94 19.56 17.26
C LEU A 172 -7.99 19.46 18.37
N GLN A 173 -7.67 18.84 19.50
CA GLN A 173 -8.59 18.71 20.62
C GLN A 173 -9.07 20.05 21.18
N VAL A 174 -8.28 21.13 21.04
CA VAL A 174 -8.67 22.48 21.45
C VAL A 174 -9.93 22.95 20.70
N TRP A 175 -10.05 22.63 19.42
CA TRP A 175 -11.18 23.06 18.59
C TRP A 175 -12.38 22.11 18.67
N PHE A 176 -12.14 20.80 18.66
CA PHE A 176 -13.22 19.81 18.52
C PHE A 176 -13.76 19.25 19.85
N GLN A 177 -12.99 19.35 20.94
CA GLN A 177 -13.41 18.96 22.30
C GLN A 177 -14.04 17.56 22.39
N LEU A 178 -13.42 16.57 21.74
CA LEU A 178 -13.91 15.19 21.72
C LEU A 178 -13.81 14.51 23.09
N PRO A 179 -14.59 13.44 23.34
CA PRO A 179 -14.39 12.59 24.51
C PRO A 179 -12.96 12.03 24.58
N SER A 180 -12.39 11.97 25.78
CA SER A 180 -11.01 11.52 25.98
C SER A 180 -10.74 10.10 25.44
N SER A 181 -11.73 9.22 25.51
CA SER A 181 -11.66 7.88 24.91
C SER A 181 -11.50 7.91 23.39
N SER A 182 -12.20 8.83 22.71
CA SER A 182 -12.12 8.98 21.26
C SER A 182 -10.76 9.55 20.85
N VAL A 183 -10.27 10.57 21.56
CA VAL A 183 -8.94 11.16 21.32
C VAL A 183 -7.85 10.11 21.50
N GLU A 184 -7.90 9.32 22.56
CA GLU A 184 -6.91 8.26 22.82
C GLU A 184 -6.93 7.18 21.73
N THR A 185 -8.12 6.80 21.25
CA THR A 185 -8.24 5.88 20.12
C THR A 185 -7.67 6.47 18.84
N ILE A 186 -7.95 7.75 18.53
CA ILE A 186 -7.39 8.42 17.35
C ILE A 186 -5.86 8.47 17.45
N LYS A 187 -5.30 8.89 18.60
CA LYS A 187 -3.85 8.89 18.84
C LYS A 187 -3.23 7.53 18.61
N ARG A 188 -3.81 6.48 19.20
CA ARG A 188 -3.29 5.11 19.11
C ARG A 188 -3.32 4.60 17.66
N VAL A 189 -4.44 4.78 16.95
CA VAL A 189 -4.58 4.35 15.55
C VAL A 189 -3.61 5.11 14.66
N THR A 190 -3.56 6.45 14.75
CA THR A 190 -2.66 7.27 13.95
C THR A 190 -1.20 6.97 14.22
N PHE A 191 -0.81 6.80 15.49
CA PHE A 191 0.55 6.40 15.86
C PHE A 191 0.91 5.01 15.33
N MET A 192 -0.03 4.06 15.41
CA MET A 192 0.17 2.71 14.89
C MET A 192 0.41 2.76 13.38
N LEU A 193 -0.50 3.40 12.62
CA LEU A 193 -0.38 3.57 11.17
C LEU A 193 0.94 4.22 10.78
N LEU A 194 1.31 5.33 11.42
CA LEU A 194 2.56 6.03 11.12
C LEU A 194 3.77 5.11 11.22
N ASN A 195 3.89 4.33 12.30
CA ASN A 195 5.03 3.41 12.44
C ASN A 195 4.96 2.24 11.46
N LEU A 196 3.78 1.71 11.13
CA LEU A 196 3.64 0.65 10.12
C LEU A 196 4.09 1.13 8.73
N PHE A 197 3.71 2.35 8.34
CA PHE A 197 4.14 2.92 7.06
C PHE A 197 5.63 3.27 7.06
N LEU A 198 6.21 3.73 8.18
CA LEU A 198 7.67 3.90 8.28
C LEU A 198 8.43 2.58 8.12
N MET A 199 7.89 1.47 8.66
CA MET A 199 8.49 0.14 8.49
C MET A 199 8.39 -0.36 7.05
N LEU A 200 7.27 -0.08 6.36
CA LEU A 200 7.13 -0.41 4.94
C LEU A 200 8.09 0.43 4.08
N ASP A 201 8.15 1.73 4.33
CA ASP A 201 9.08 2.69 3.70
C ASP A 201 10.54 2.21 3.88
N ASP A 202 10.96 1.85 5.10
CA ASP A 202 12.30 1.27 5.35
C ASP A 202 12.60 0.02 4.51
N VAL A 203 11.61 -0.87 4.32
CA VAL A 203 11.77 -2.08 3.49
C VAL A 203 11.82 -1.73 2.01
N GLU A 204 10.93 -0.86 1.56
CA GLU A 204 10.78 -0.45 0.17
C GLU A 204 12.00 0.34 -0.30
N ASP A 205 12.59 1.16 0.58
CA ASP A 205 13.75 2.00 0.31
C ASP A 205 15.09 1.28 0.57
N GLY A 206 15.05 0.16 1.30
CA GLY A 206 16.26 -0.57 1.70
C GLY A 206 17.06 0.17 2.78
N SER A 207 16.44 1.10 3.51
CA SER A 207 17.08 1.91 4.54
C SER A 207 17.50 1.03 5.71
N THR A 208 18.80 0.97 6.00
CA THR A 208 19.33 0.07 7.06
C THR A 208 19.16 0.64 8.47
N LEU A 209 18.92 1.96 8.58
CA LEU A 209 18.82 2.68 9.83
C LEU A 209 17.49 3.43 9.97
N ARG A 210 16.91 3.37 11.17
CA ARG A 210 15.78 4.18 11.59
C ARG A 210 16.08 4.78 12.96
N ARG A 211 16.08 6.11 13.04
CA ARG A 211 16.36 6.87 14.29
C ARG A 211 17.71 6.48 14.92
N GLY A 212 18.72 6.18 14.09
CA GLY A 212 20.06 5.79 14.51
C GLY A 212 20.17 4.36 15.04
N GLN A 213 19.12 3.54 14.88
CA GLN A 213 19.11 2.11 15.23
C GLN A 213 18.83 1.28 13.97
N PRO A 214 19.15 -0.03 13.94
CA PRO A 214 18.81 -0.88 12.81
C PRO A 214 17.32 -0.81 12.47
N ALA A 215 16.97 -0.68 11.19
CA ALA A 215 15.57 -0.74 10.75
C ALA A 215 14.96 -2.12 11.09
N ALA A 216 13.64 -2.19 11.25
CA ALA A 216 12.96 -3.41 11.69
C ALA A 216 13.27 -4.62 10.77
N HIS A 217 13.34 -4.39 9.46
CA HIS A 217 13.62 -5.45 8.50
C HIS A 217 15.05 -5.99 8.57
N VAL A 218 15.99 -5.22 9.12
CA VAL A 218 17.36 -5.68 9.38
C VAL A 218 17.36 -6.71 10.53
N LEU A 219 16.49 -6.56 11.53
CA LEU A 219 16.42 -7.45 12.69
C LEU A 219 15.49 -8.66 12.45
N TYR A 220 14.32 -8.43 11.85
CA TYR A 220 13.27 -9.44 11.72
C TYR A 220 13.18 -10.04 10.30
N GLY A 221 13.91 -9.47 9.34
CA GLY A 221 13.78 -9.78 7.91
C GLY A 221 12.60 -9.08 7.26
N SER A 222 12.73 -8.78 5.96
CA SER A 222 11.71 -8.06 5.19
C SER A 222 10.37 -8.80 5.16
N ALA A 223 10.38 -10.13 5.04
CA ALA A 223 9.16 -10.94 4.98
C ALA A 223 8.30 -10.83 6.26
N GLN A 224 8.93 -10.93 7.43
CA GLN A 224 8.21 -10.79 8.70
C GLN A 224 7.76 -9.35 8.93
N THR A 225 8.59 -8.37 8.55
CA THR A 225 8.28 -6.95 8.69
C THR A 225 7.06 -6.58 7.85
N VAL A 226 7.03 -6.94 6.57
CA VAL A 226 5.89 -6.68 5.67
C VAL A 226 4.62 -7.38 6.16
N ASN A 227 4.71 -8.65 6.57
CA ASN A 227 3.55 -9.36 7.13
C ASN A 227 3.04 -8.69 8.43
N GLY A 228 3.96 -8.23 9.28
CA GLY A 228 3.63 -7.47 10.48
C GLY A 228 2.94 -6.15 10.19
N CYS A 229 3.35 -5.44 9.14
CA CYS A 229 2.68 -4.23 8.67
C CYS A 229 1.24 -4.50 8.23
N ILE A 230 1.02 -5.54 7.41
CA ILE A 230 -0.33 -5.94 6.97
C ILE A 230 -1.21 -6.31 8.17
N TYR A 231 -0.70 -7.13 9.08
CA TYR A 231 -1.42 -7.51 10.29
C TYR A 231 -1.75 -6.28 11.15
N GLY A 232 -0.79 -5.37 11.30
CA GLY A 232 -0.94 -4.14 12.04
C GLY A 232 -2.00 -3.20 11.45
N LEU A 233 -2.10 -3.10 10.12
CA LEU A 233 -3.15 -2.30 9.45
C LEU A 233 -4.55 -2.81 9.82
N ILE A 234 -4.75 -4.13 9.85
CA ILE A 234 -6.02 -4.74 10.27
C ILE A 234 -6.31 -4.46 11.75
N LYS A 235 -5.28 -4.47 12.61
CA LYS A 235 -5.44 -4.12 14.03
C LYS A 235 -5.77 -2.65 14.24
N ALA A 236 -5.12 -1.74 13.52
CA ALA A 236 -5.43 -0.32 13.54
C ALA A 236 -6.87 -0.07 13.11
N PHE A 237 -7.32 -0.71 12.02
CA PHE A 237 -8.71 -0.66 11.58
C PHE A 237 -9.68 -1.17 12.66
N SER A 238 -9.40 -2.34 13.25
CA SER A 238 -10.24 -2.90 14.31
C SER A 238 -10.33 -2.01 15.56
N GLN A 239 -9.30 -1.22 15.87
CA GLN A 239 -9.33 -0.26 16.97
C GLN A 239 -10.13 0.99 16.62
N LEU A 240 -10.05 1.45 15.36
CA LEU A 240 -10.81 2.59 14.85
C LEU A 240 -12.33 2.37 14.96
N GLU A 241 -12.80 1.13 14.88
CA GLU A 241 -14.22 0.76 15.00
C GLU A 241 -14.88 1.18 16.33
N GLN A 242 -14.09 1.60 17.33
CA GLN A 242 -14.59 2.17 18.59
C GLN A 242 -15.10 3.62 18.43
N LEU A 243 -14.76 4.29 17.33
CA LEU A 243 -15.20 5.65 16.98
C LEU A 243 -16.55 5.62 16.25
N ASN A 244 -17.02 6.79 15.79
CA ASN A 244 -18.22 6.95 14.97
C ASN A 244 -18.13 6.14 13.64
N GLY A 245 -18.67 4.92 13.69
CA GLY A 245 -18.19 3.78 12.91
C GLY A 245 -18.48 3.75 11.40
N ALA A 246 -19.30 4.64 10.86
CA ALA A 246 -19.50 4.73 9.40
C ALA A 246 -18.61 5.82 8.78
N LYS A 247 -18.60 7.02 9.37
CA LYS A 247 -17.82 8.15 8.84
C LYS A 247 -16.32 7.96 9.04
N CYS A 248 -15.90 7.60 10.26
CA CYS A 248 -14.48 7.35 10.56
C CYS A 248 -13.93 6.18 9.73
N ARG A 249 -14.74 5.15 9.47
CA ARG A 249 -14.37 4.03 8.58
C ARG A 249 -14.12 4.48 7.15
N SER A 250 -14.98 5.33 6.59
CA SER A 250 -14.78 5.90 5.25
C SER A 250 -13.49 6.72 5.20
N VAL A 251 -13.26 7.57 6.21
CA VAL A 251 -12.02 8.35 6.31
C VAL A 251 -10.79 7.44 6.33
N PHE A 252 -10.82 6.35 7.10
CA PHE A 252 -9.71 5.40 7.13
C PHE A 252 -9.46 4.77 5.77
N ILE A 253 -10.50 4.28 5.10
CA ILE A 253 -10.34 3.64 3.79
C ILE A 253 -9.78 4.65 2.78
N ASP A 254 -10.40 5.83 2.68
CA ASP A 254 -9.99 6.88 1.74
C ASP A 254 -8.53 7.32 1.97
N GLU A 255 -8.15 7.56 3.23
CA GLU A 255 -6.82 8.10 3.55
C GLU A 255 -5.73 7.03 3.42
N ILE A 256 -6.01 5.77 3.78
CA ILE A 256 -5.06 4.68 3.54
C ILE A 256 -4.87 4.46 2.04
N GLU A 257 -5.94 4.51 1.23
CA GLU A 257 -5.84 4.43 -0.24
C GLU A 257 -4.98 5.56 -0.81
N ASN A 258 -5.15 6.79 -0.31
CA ASN A 258 -4.31 7.91 -0.71
C ASN A 258 -2.84 7.69 -0.33
N ILE A 259 -2.55 7.27 0.92
CA ILE A 259 -1.18 6.99 1.39
C ILE A 259 -0.47 5.99 0.48
N VAL A 260 -1.11 4.85 0.20
CA VAL A 260 -0.51 3.82 -0.66
C VAL A 260 -0.43 4.26 -2.13
N SER A 261 -1.36 5.12 -2.60
CA SER A 261 -1.30 5.67 -3.95
C SER A 261 -0.14 6.65 -4.11
N GLY A 262 0.08 7.53 -3.12
CA GLY A 262 1.25 8.41 -3.07
C GLY A 262 2.55 7.62 -3.08
N GLN A 263 2.67 6.60 -2.22
CA GLN A 263 3.81 5.70 -2.20
C GLN A 263 4.01 5.00 -3.54
N GLY A 264 2.93 4.52 -4.16
CA GLY A 264 2.98 3.86 -5.47
C GLY A 264 3.52 4.75 -6.58
N LEU A 265 3.18 6.05 -6.58
CA LEU A 265 3.73 7.02 -7.55
C LEU A 265 5.24 7.18 -7.40
N GLU A 266 5.73 7.38 -6.17
CA GLU A 266 7.15 7.53 -5.89
C GLU A 266 7.95 6.28 -6.29
N LEU A 267 7.49 5.10 -5.88
CA LEU A 267 8.13 3.83 -6.23
C LEU A 267 8.12 3.59 -7.75
N TYR A 268 7.02 3.92 -8.43
CA TYR A 268 6.92 3.81 -9.88
C TYR A 268 7.96 4.70 -10.58
N TRP A 269 8.06 5.98 -10.19
CA TRP A 269 9.04 6.90 -10.75
C TRP A 269 10.46 6.41 -10.55
N ARG A 270 10.78 5.98 -9.34
CA ARG A 270 12.09 5.45 -8.96
C ARG A 270 12.48 4.24 -9.80
N PHE A 271 11.59 3.25 -9.87
CA PHE A 271 11.84 2.00 -10.60
C PHE A 271 11.99 2.23 -12.11
N HIS A 272 11.22 3.16 -12.69
CA HIS A 272 11.24 3.44 -14.12
C HIS A 272 12.17 4.58 -14.54
N GLU A 273 12.94 5.17 -13.61
CA GLU A 273 13.81 6.34 -13.83
C GLU A 273 13.06 7.57 -14.39
N ILE A 274 11.76 7.71 -14.08
CA ILE A 274 10.91 8.79 -14.59
C ILE A 274 10.95 9.95 -13.59
N CYS A 275 11.68 11.01 -13.92
CA CYS A 275 11.66 12.23 -13.11
C CYS A 275 10.27 12.91 -13.22
N PRO A 276 9.54 13.08 -12.12
CA PRO A 276 8.25 13.77 -12.15
C PRO A 276 8.41 15.27 -12.38
N SER A 277 7.33 15.91 -12.83
CA SER A 277 7.17 17.36 -12.76
C SER A 277 6.95 17.82 -11.31
N LEU A 278 7.13 19.12 -11.05
CA LEU A 278 6.86 19.70 -9.73
C LEU A 278 5.40 19.45 -9.29
N ASN A 279 4.43 19.59 -10.20
CA ASN A 279 3.03 19.36 -9.87
C ASN A 279 2.76 17.89 -9.49
N GLU A 280 3.33 16.95 -10.23
CA GLU A 280 3.22 15.51 -9.90
C GLU A 280 3.87 15.21 -8.55
N TYR A 281 5.05 15.77 -8.26
CA TYR A 281 5.69 15.64 -6.96
C TYR A 281 4.77 16.14 -5.83
N ILE A 282 4.20 17.34 -5.96
CA ILE A 282 3.28 17.88 -4.95
C ILE A 282 2.04 16.99 -4.76
N VAL A 283 1.46 16.45 -5.83
CA VAL A 283 0.34 15.50 -5.75
C VAL A 283 0.76 14.24 -4.99
N MET A 284 1.95 13.70 -5.25
CA MET A 284 2.47 12.56 -4.50
C MET A 284 2.64 12.90 -3.02
N VAL A 285 3.25 14.05 -2.71
CA VAL A 285 3.48 14.48 -1.32
C VAL A 285 2.17 14.65 -0.55
N ASP A 286 1.16 15.27 -1.18
CA ASP A 286 -0.17 15.44 -0.58
C ASP A 286 -0.83 14.09 -0.27
N ASN A 287 -0.58 13.08 -1.12
CA ASN A 287 -1.16 11.75 -0.97
C ASN A 287 -0.32 10.80 -0.12
N LYS A 288 0.99 11.01 0.07
CA LYS A 288 1.86 10.20 0.95
C LYS A 288 1.91 10.79 2.37
N THR A 289 2.55 11.95 2.53
CA THR A 289 2.83 12.54 3.85
C THR A 289 1.72 13.48 4.30
N GLY A 290 1.14 14.27 3.39
CA GLY A 290 0.01 15.14 3.71
C GLY A 290 -1.24 14.38 4.16
N ALA A 291 -1.43 13.17 3.65
CA ALA A 291 -2.55 12.30 4.01
C ALA A 291 -2.57 11.94 5.51
N PHE A 292 -1.44 11.91 6.22
CA PHE A 292 -1.45 11.68 7.68
C PHE A 292 -2.05 12.85 8.48
N PHE A 293 -1.73 14.09 8.11
CA PHE A 293 -2.32 15.28 8.73
C PHE A 293 -3.81 15.40 8.39
N ARG A 294 -4.18 15.11 7.14
CA ARG A 294 -5.57 15.05 6.70
C ARG A 294 -6.35 13.94 7.41
N PHE A 295 -5.76 12.76 7.57
CA PHE A 295 -6.36 11.64 8.28
C PHE A 295 -6.72 12.01 9.72
N ALA A 296 -5.77 12.57 10.48
CA ALA A 296 -6.04 13.04 11.84
C ALA A 296 -7.17 14.09 11.86
N THR A 297 -7.12 15.07 10.97
CA THR A 297 -8.13 16.14 10.87
C THR A 297 -9.52 15.59 10.54
N ARG A 298 -9.64 14.77 9.49
CA ARG A 298 -10.91 14.18 9.03
C ARG A 298 -11.50 13.23 10.07
N LEU A 299 -10.66 12.54 10.86
CA LEU A 299 -11.14 11.73 11.99
C LEU A 299 -11.78 12.61 13.07
N PHE A 300 -11.14 13.74 13.41
CA PHE A 300 -11.69 14.69 14.37
C PHE A 300 -13.02 15.29 13.90
N GLU A 301 -13.08 15.74 12.64
CA GLU A 301 -14.31 16.25 12.03
C GLU A 301 -15.43 15.18 12.02
N SER A 302 -15.09 13.95 11.63
CA SER A 302 -16.05 12.84 11.55
C SER A 302 -16.58 12.42 12.92
N GLU A 303 -15.70 12.35 13.93
CA GLU A 303 -16.06 11.98 15.30
C GLU A 303 -16.91 13.08 15.95
N ALA A 304 -16.55 14.36 15.76
CA ALA A 304 -17.34 15.50 16.22
C ALA A 304 -18.65 15.68 15.45
N SER A 305 -18.85 14.96 14.34
CA SER A 305 -19.89 15.22 13.35
C SER A 305 -19.88 16.67 12.81
N ALA A 306 -18.71 17.29 12.79
CA ALA A 306 -18.50 18.60 12.18
C ALA A 306 -18.39 18.46 10.64
N PRO A 307 -18.84 19.47 9.88
CA PRO A 307 -18.59 19.50 8.44
C PRO A 307 -17.08 19.68 8.16
N PRO A 308 -16.57 19.16 7.03
CA PRO A 308 -15.18 19.40 6.63
C PRO A 308 -14.88 20.89 6.51
N ASN A 309 -13.78 21.34 7.12
CA ASN A 309 -13.36 22.74 7.06
C ASN A 309 -12.31 22.93 5.96
N PRO A 310 -12.61 23.71 4.88
CA PRO A 310 -11.70 23.87 3.76
C PRO A 310 -10.41 24.62 4.12
N LYS A 311 -10.45 25.56 5.07
CA LYS A 311 -9.25 26.28 5.54
C LYS A 311 -8.35 25.38 6.35
N LEU A 312 -8.93 24.56 7.22
CA LEU A 312 -8.18 23.57 7.99
C LEU A 312 -7.56 22.51 7.07
N LEU A 313 -8.30 22.06 6.05
CA LEU A 313 -7.78 21.18 5.01
C LEU A 313 -6.59 21.82 4.28
N GLN A 314 -6.71 23.09 3.86
CA GLN A 314 -5.62 23.80 3.22
C GLN A 314 -4.37 23.92 4.12
N LEU A 315 -4.56 24.26 5.39
CA LEU A 315 -3.49 24.27 6.38
C LEU A 315 -2.82 22.89 6.48
N THR A 316 -3.59 21.80 6.57
CA THR A 316 -3.04 20.43 6.66
C THR A 316 -2.24 20.04 5.42
N SER A 317 -2.68 20.45 4.22
CA SER A 317 -1.93 20.23 2.98
C SER A 317 -0.60 20.97 3.01
N PHE A 318 -0.57 22.23 3.46
CA PHE A 318 0.69 22.96 3.59
C PHE A 318 1.63 22.35 4.63
N LEU A 319 1.12 21.93 5.79
CA LEU A 319 1.91 21.23 6.81
C LEU A 319 2.53 19.94 6.25
N GLY A 320 1.75 19.15 5.51
CA GLY A 320 2.21 17.93 4.86
C GLY A 320 3.33 18.17 3.85
N ARG A 321 3.13 19.16 2.95
CA ARG A 321 4.13 19.55 1.95
C ARG A 321 5.42 20.03 2.59
N TYR A 322 5.29 20.90 3.59
CA TYR A 322 6.41 21.41 4.35
C TYR A 322 7.21 20.28 5.00
N TYR A 323 6.52 19.37 5.68
CA TYR A 323 7.16 18.27 6.40
C TYR A 323 7.95 17.35 5.46
N GLN A 324 7.39 17.00 4.30
CA GLN A 324 8.09 16.16 3.32
C GLN A 324 9.28 16.87 2.68
N ILE A 325 9.08 18.08 2.14
CA ILE A 325 10.13 18.83 1.45
C ILE A 325 11.30 19.10 2.40
N ARG A 326 10.99 19.40 3.66
CA ARG A 326 11.97 19.58 4.72
C ARG A 326 12.70 18.27 5.04
N ASP A 327 12.01 17.14 5.12
CA ASP A 327 12.63 15.84 5.40
C ASP A 327 13.64 15.47 4.29
N ASP A 328 13.23 15.64 3.04
CA ASP A 328 14.07 15.45 1.84
C ASP A 328 15.29 16.38 1.86
N TYR A 329 15.09 17.65 2.18
CA TYR A 329 16.17 18.64 2.27
C TYR A 329 17.15 18.30 3.40
N CYS A 330 16.65 17.99 4.59
CA CYS A 330 17.47 17.65 5.76
C CYS A 330 18.27 16.35 5.54
N ASN A 331 17.75 15.38 4.78
CA ASN A 331 18.48 14.16 4.44
C ASN A 331 19.83 14.46 3.76
N LEU A 332 19.90 15.55 2.99
CA LEU A 332 21.08 15.92 2.20
C LEU A 332 22.07 16.82 2.94
N ILE A 333 21.61 17.63 3.90
CA ILE A 333 22.44 18.70 4.50
C ILE A 333 22.66 18.58 6.01
N SER A 334 21.90 17.74 6.72
CA SER A 334 21.92 17.72 8.19
C SER A 334 22.81 16.61 8.76
N ASP A 335 23.73 17.00 9.64
CA ASP A 335 24.55 16.06 10.41
C ASP A 335 23.70 15.15 11.32
N GLU A 336 22.61 15.69 11.88
CA GLU A 336 21.67 14.92 12.71
C GLU A 336 20.99 13.82 11.87
N TYR A 337 20.59 14.15 10.64
CA TYR A 337 20.00 13.17 9.72
C TYR A 337 21.04 12.15 9.26
N THR A 338 22.26 12.59 8.96
CA THR A 338 23.38 11.71 8.63
C THR A 338 23.61 10.67 9.72
N ALA A 339 23.59 11.08 10.99
CA ALA A 339 23.74 10.17 12.12
C ALA A 339 22.54 9.21 12.32
N LYS A 340 21.33 9.61 11.90
CA LYS A 340 20.08 8.86 12.18
C LYS A 340 19.59 7.98 11.03
N LYS A 341 19.89 8.35 9.79
CA LYS A 341 19.45 7.66 8.57
C LYS A 341 20.64 7.18 7.74
N GLY A 342 21.75 7.92 7.74
CA GLY A 342 22.90 7.68 6.89
C GLY A 342 23.22 8.91 6.04
N PHE A 343 24.44 9.01 5.53
CA PHE A 343 24.88 10.16 4.73
C PHE A 343 24.15 10.17 3.37
N CYS A 344 23.32 11.20 3.13
CA CYS A 344 22.53 11.38 1.91
C CYS A 344 21.83 10.08 1.46
N ASP A 345 21.11 9.44 2.37
CA ASP A 345 20.49 8.13 2.12
C ASP A 345 19.46 8.19 0.98
N ASP A 346 18.74 9.31 0.83
CA ASP A 346 17.79 9.53 -0.27
C ASP A 346 18.47 9.41 -1.65
N LEU A 347 19.79 9.67 -1.75
CA LEU A 347 20.54 9.45 -2.99
C LEU A 347 20.82 7.98 -3.26
N SER A 348 21.09 7.18 -2.21
CA SER A 348 21.24 5.72 -2.33
C SER A 348 19.92 5.07 -2.75
N GLU A 349 18.81 5.56 -2.19
CA GLU A 349 17.48 5.09 -2.53
C GLU A 349 17.12 5.40 -4.00
N GLY A 350 17.71 6.45 -4.58
CA GLY A 350 17.35 6.96 -5.91
C GLY A 350 16.04 7.76 -5.88
N LYS A 351 15.67 8.29 -4.72
CA LYS A 351 14.41 9.01 -4.53
C LYS A 351 14.41 10.32 -5.29
N PHE A 352 13.32 10.60 -6.01
CA PHE A 352 13.10 11.88 -6.70
C PHE A 352 12.64 12.96 -5.72
N SER A 353 13.54 13.38 -4.83
CA SER A 353 13.30 14.52 -3.93
C SER A 353 13.26 15.84 -4.70
N LEU A 354 12.65 16.88 -4.11
CA LEU A 354 12.54 18.20 -4.75
C LEU A 354 13.91 18.78 -5.20
N PRO A 355 15.00 18.71 -4.38
CA PRO A 355 16.32 19.15 -4.83
C PRO A 355 16.83 18.39 -6.06
N LEU A 356 16.57 17.07 -6.15
CA LEU A 356 16.97 16.25 -7.29
C LEU A 356 16.14 16.56 -8.53
N ILE A 357 14.82 16.72 -8.38
CA ILE A 357 13.94 17.12 -9.48
C ILE A 357 14.41 18.44 -10.08
N HIS A 358 14.66 19.45 -9.24
CA HIS A 358 15.17 20.74 -9.67
C HIS A 358 16.54 20.61 -10.37
N LEU A 359 17.47 19.83 -9.78
CA LEU A 359 18.80 19.59 -10.36
C LEU A 359 18.71 18.99 -11.77
N LEU A 360 17.88 17.96 -11.94
CA LEU A 360 17.74 17.24 -13.21
C LEU A 360 17.13 18.11 -14.31
N GLN A 361 16.38 19.15 -13.95
CA GLN A 361 15.76 20.10 -14.87
C GLN A 361 16.69 21.27 -15.24
N HIS A 362 17.59 21.68 -14.33
CA HIS A 362 18.35 22.93 -14.47
C HIS A 362 19.87 22.75 -14.62
N SER A 363 20.39 21.53 -14.50
CA SER A 363 21.84 21.28 -14.63
C SER A 363 22.25 20.64 -15.95
N ALA A 364 23.36 21.13 -16.51
CA ALA A 364 24.07 20.49 -17.61
C ALA A 364 24.63 19.11 -17.25
N SER A 365 24.82 18.81 -15.95
CA SER A 365 25.29 17.50 -15.47
C SER A 365 24.16 16.50 -15.21
N SER A 366 22.90 16.84 -15.51
CA SER A 366 21.70 16.01 -15.28
C SER A 366 21.85 14.57 -15.81
N GLY A 367 22.34 14.38 -17.04
CA GLY A 367 22.55 13.06 -17.62
C GLY A 367 23.58 12.22 -16.84
N ARG A 368 24.63 12.86 -16.31
CA ARG A 368 25.70 12.21 -15.54
C ARG A 368 25.22 11.85 -14.13
N VAL A 369 24.45 12.74 -13.50
CA VAL A 369 23.79 12.49 -12.21
C VAL A 369 22.81 11.33 -12.35
N ARG A 370 21.97 11.32 -13.38
CA ARG A 370 21.02 10.22 -13.64
C ARG A 370 21.74 8.89 -13.87
N GLY A 371 22.81 8.89 -14.66
CA GLY A 371 23.63 7.70 -14.86
C GLY A 371 24.22 7.16 -13.56
N LEU A 372 24.67 8.05 -12.67
CA LEU A 372 25.21 7.67 -11.37
C LEU A 372 24.14 7.14 -10.41
N LEU A 373 23.01 7.82 -10.27
CA LEU A 373 21.99 7.44 -9.28
C LEU A 373 21.21 6.17 -9.68
N PHE A 374 20.92 5.98 -10.96
CA PHE A 374 19.98 4.93 -11.39
C PHE A 374 20.61 3.77 -12.15
N ARG A 375 21.80 3.95 -12.74
CA ARG A 375 22.45 2.95 -13.60
C ARG A 375 23.77 2.44 -13.05
N HIS A 376 24.24 3.01 -11.96
CA HIS A 376 25.41 2.50 -11.25
C HIS A 376 25.12 1.11 -10.68
N LYS A 377 26.10 0.22 -10.77
CA LYS A 377 26.01 -1.13 -10.20
C LYS A 377 26.70 -1.12 -8.84
N GLY A 378 25.93 -1.25 -7.77
CA GLY A 378 26.43 -1.26 -6.40
C GLY A 378 25.94 -0.07 -5.59
N GLU A 379 26.41 0.01 -4.34
CA GLU A 379 26.08 1.11 -3.44
C GLU A 379 26.87 2.38 -3.81
N LEU A 380 26.22 3.55 -3.69
CA LEU A 380 26.87 4.83 -3.90
C LEU A 380 27.87 5.12 -2.78
N SER A 381 29.13 5.33 -3.15
CA SER A 381 30.16 5.71 -2.18
C SER A 381 29.93 7.12 -1.63
N PRO A 382 30.47 7.46 -0.44
CA PRO A 382 30.40 8.82 0.10
C PRO A 382 30.94 9.89 -0.85
N GLU A 383 31.96 9.58 -1.64
CA GLU A 383 32.53 10.49 -2.64
C GLU A 383 31.55 10.72 -3.80
N MET A 384 30.85 9.67 -4.25
CA MET A 384 29.82 9.79 -5.28
C MET A 384 28.65 10.65 -4.80
N LYS A 385 28.19 10.43 -3.56
CA LYS A 385 27.14 11.24 -2.92
C LYS A 385 27.56 12.70 -2.77
N SER A 386 28.79 12.93 -2.29
CA SER A 386 29.36 14.28 -2.17
C SER A 386 29.48 14.98 -3.52
N TRP A 387 29.82 14.24 -4.58
CA TRP A 387 29.84 14.78 -5.93
C TRP A 387 28.44 15.19 -6.39
N VAL A 388 27.41 14.37 -6.20
CA VAL A 388 26.02 14.74 -6.54
C VAL A 388 25.58 15.98 -5.76
N LEU A 389 25.89 16.07 -4.47
CA LEU A 389 25.59 17.24 -3.64
C LEU A 389 26.30 18.50 -4.17
N SER A 390 27.54 18.40 -4.63
CA SER A 390 28.24 19.52 -5.29
C SER A 390 27.53 19.98 -6.57
N GLN A 391 26.91 19.06 -7.32
CA GLN A 391 26.13 19.40 -8.51
C GLN A 391 24.80 20.07 -8.12
N MET A 392 24.14 19.62 -7.05
CA MET A 392 22.95 20.28 -6.49
C MET A 392 23.26 21.72 -6.09
N LYS A 393 24.40 21.95 -5.42
CA LYS A 393 24.85 23.29 -5.05
C LYS A 393 25.16 24.16 -6.26
N ALA A 394 25.88 23.63 -7.26
CA ALA A 394 26.19 24.37 -8.48
C ALA A 394 24.95 24.74 -9.30
N ALA A 395 23.88 23.94 -9.24
CA ALA A 395 22.61 24.19 -9.90
C ALA A 395 21.65 25.09 -9.09
N GLY A 396 22.03 25.51 -7.88
CA GLY A 396 21.17 26.29 -6.98
C GLY A 396 19.98 25.49 -6.43
N SER A 397 19.99 24.15 -6.51
CA SER A 397 18.85 23.32 -6.09
C SER A 397 18.60 23.35 -4.59
N LEU A 398 19.65 23.48 -3.78
CA LEU A 398 19.51 23.57 -2.33
C LEU A 398 18.92 24.93 -1.91
N ASP A 399 19.38 26.00 -2.55
CA ASP A 399 18.88 27.36 -2.31
C ASP A 399 17.42 27.47 -2.76
N TYR A 400 17.08 26.93 -3.94
CA TYR A 400 15.71 26.83 -4.42
C TYR A 400 14.77 26.16 -3.41
N VAL A 401 15.18 25.04 -2.81
CA VAL A 401 14.35 24.34 -1.82
C VAL A 401 14.26 25.11 -0.50
N SER A 402 15.33 25.79 -0.09
CA SER A 402 15.30 26.70 1.05
C SER A 402 14.27 27.80 0.84
N ASP A 403 14.28 28.47 -0.32
CA ASP A 403 13.30 29.50 -0.67
C ASP A 403 11.86 28.93 -0.69
N VAL A 404 11.65 27.74 -1.24
CA VAL A 404 10.34 27.08 -1.24
C VAL A 404 9.84 26.82 0.18
N LEU A 405 10.72 26.39 1.09
CA LEU A 405 10.37 26.18 2.50
C LEU A 405 10.00 27.51 3.18
N GLU A 406 10.75 28.59 2.95
CA GLU A 406 10.40 29.92 3.48
C GLU A 406 9.03 30.40 2.98
N HIS A 407 8.75 30.28 1.67
CA HIS A 407 7.45 30.65 1.13
C HIS A 407 6.32 29.76 1.68
N LEU A 408 6.55 28.45 1.83
CA LEU A 408 5.57 27.56 2.45
C LEU A 408 5.31 27.93 3.91
N HIS A 409 6.34 28.33 4.65
CA HIS A 409 6.22 28.81 6.03
C HIS A 409 5.30 30.03 6.13
N GLU A 410 5.47 31.02 5.25
CA GLU A 410 4.58 32.18 5.22
C GLU A 410 3.13 31.79 4.90
N ASN A 411 2.93 30.87 3.95
CA ASN A 411 1.60 30.37 3.59
C ASN A 411 0.95 29.57 4.73
N ILE A 412 1.73 28.79 5.49
CA ILE A 412 1.26 28.10 6.70
C ILE A 412 0.81 29.12 7.74
N THR A 413 1.59 30.18 7.96
CA THR A 413 1.26 31.23 8.94
C THR A 413 -0.05 31.93 8.58
N ARG A 414 -0.21 32.35 7.32
CA ARG A 414 -1.46 32.97 6.83
C ARG A 414 -2.66 32.00 6.92
N ALA A 415 -2.47 30.74 6.50
CA ALA A 415 -3.53 29.74 6.61
C ALA A 415 -3.92 29.45 8.06
N LEU A 416 -2.96 29.48 9.00
CA LEU A 416 -3.24 29.34 10.42
C LEU A 416 -4.05 30.52 10.95
N GLU A 417 -3.71 31.76 10.58
CA GLU A 417 -4.48 32.95 10.95
C GLU A 417 -5.93 32.86 10.46
N ASP A 418 -6.14 32.41 9.22
CA ASP A 418 -7.47 32.22 8.64
C ASP A 418 -8.31 31.18 9.39
N VAL A 419 -7.66 30.09 9.84
CA VAL A 419 -8.31 29.04 10.65
C VAL A 419 -8.59 29.52 12.07
N VAL A 420 -7.64 30.20 12.71
CA VAL A 420 -7.80 30.76 14.07
C VAL A 420 -8.89 31.83 14.12
N THR A 421 -9.02 32.64 13.07
CA THR A 421 -10.10 33.63 12.96
C THR A 421 -11.48 32.97 12.95
N GLU A 422 -11.58 31.74 12.42
CA GLU A 422 -12.84 31.02 12.30
C GLU A 422 -13.14 30.10 13.49
N LEU A 423 -12.14 29.35 13.96
CA LEU A 423 -12.28 28.31 14.98
C LEU A 423 -11.84 28.76 16.38
N GLY A 424 -11.26 29.96 16.49
CA GLY A 424 -10.70 30.48 17.73
C GLY A 424 -9.22 30.12 17.92
N ARG A 425 -8.59 30.81 18.88
CA ARG A 425 -7.15 30.72 19.16
C ARG A 425 -6.72 29.32 19.60
N ASN A 426 -5.60 28.85 19.07
CA ASN A 426 -5.03 27.54 19.37
C ASN A 426 -3.53 27.65 19.66
N GLU A 427 -3.19 28.00 20.90
CA GLU A 427 -1.79 28.20 21.32
C GLU A 427 -0.93 26.95 21.15
N GLN A 428 -1.53 25.75 21.22
CA GLN A 428 -0.81 24.49 21.01
C GLN A 428 -0.38 24.34 19.55
N LEU A 429 -1.27 24.63 18.59
CA LEU A 429 -0.95 24.54 17.17
C LEU A 429 0.03 25.65 16.76
N GLU A 430 -0.20 26.88 17.23
CA GLU A 430 0.70 28.01 17.04
C GLU A 430 2.11 27.69 17.55
N GLY A 431 2.22 27.16 18.77
CA GLY A 431 3.49 26.76 19.36
C GLY A 431 4.16 25.58 18.65
N LEU A 432 3.37 24.59 18.20
CA LEU A 432 3.88 23.44 17.44
C LEU A 432 4.48 23.89 16.10
N ILE A 433 3.74 24.72 15.36
CA ILE A 433 4.20 25.28 14.09
C ILE A 433 5.42 26.15 14.34
N GLY A 434 5.38 27.08 15.30
CA GLY A 434 6.54 27.93 15.64
C GLY A 434 7.80 27.15 16.01
N ALA A 435 7.67 26.05 16.76
CA ALA A 435 8.80 25.21 17.15
C ALA A 435 9.46 24.49 15.96
N TRP A 436 8.70 24.12 14.92
CA TRP A 436 9.29 23.53 13.71
C TRP A 436 10.20 24.54 13.01
N MET A 437 9.77 25.80 13.00
CA MET A 437 10.44 26.91 12.31
C MET A 437 11.70 27.39 13.04
N GLU A 438 11.66 27.42 14.38
CA GLU A 438 12.81 27.82 15.21
C GLU A 438 13.96 26.81 15.13
N HIS A 439 13.65 25.51 15.05
CA HIS A 439 14.66 24.46 14.90
C HIS A 439 15.42 24.61 13.58
N GLU A 440 14.80 25.15 12.54
CA GLU A 440 15.36 25.25 11.19
C GLU A 440 16.34 26.41 11.04
N ARG A 441 16.05 27.58 11.62
CA ARG A 441 17.05 28.66 11.70
C ARG A 441 18.34 28.20 12.38
N ARG A 442 18.25 27.27 13.33
CA ARG A 442 19.40 26.72 14.04
C ARG A 442 20.09 25.57 13.29
N SER A 443 19.36 24.79 12.50
CA SER A 443 19.90 23.67 11.73
C SER A 443 20.43 24.06 10.34
N GLY A 444 19.90 25.12 9.72
CA GLY A 444 20.38 25.67 8.44
C GLY A 444 21.38 26.83 8.60
N GLY A 445 21.45 27.44 9.78
CA GLY A 445 22.37 28.53 10.08
C GLY A 445 23.72 28.07 10.61
N LYS A 446 24.60 27.59 9.71
CA LYS A 446 26.08 27.65 9.77
C LYS A 446 26.69 26.87 8.59
N SER A 447 26.85 27.55 7.46
CA SER A 447 27.94 27.28 6.52
C SER A 447 28.47 28.57 5.96
#